data_AF-A0A2E0S4V7-F1
#
_entry.id   AF-A0A2E0S4V7-F1
#
_cell.length_a   1.000
_cell.length_b   1.000
_cell.length_c   1.000
_cell.angle_alpha   90.00
_cell.angle_beta   90.00
_cell.angle_gamma   90.00
#
_symmetry.space_group_name_H-M   'P 1'
#
loop_
_entity.id
_entity.type
_entity.pdbx_description
1 polymer ?
#
loop_
_entity_poly.entity_id
_entity_poly.type
_entity_poly.pdbx_seq_one_letter_code
_entity_poly.pdbx_strand_id
1 'polypeptide(L)'
;MFCYEQVRLAGWIAFSSEEVLYSLQSLHSVHARQYHMAQRRRYNWYLRQFLESDASQQLEIARSTMMAEILTRIWTTMVNSWYLSTPDMTVGLEAESNRNLYLAIQTDHHLLKQKMLEESSGPRNQHKLKEFDRQCQRWTDLLLAYMGQLPGSQAFGYRRDRIDQHVEDLEYQIDSGQERAARKFTNLSLKQAFHKSQQPPMIDLETIYDLNSRYITTIVSSLEGHLIQIPDQWQSYWEPRVSRDITLAERLMQQWQRVERGEQHFWN
;
A
#
# COMPACT_ATOMS: atom_id res chain seq x y z
N MET A 1 -11.52 2.51 -4.35
CA MET A 1 -10.91 1.21 -4.65
C MET A 1 -11.12 0.24 -3.49
N PHE A 2 -11.33 -1.05 -3.74
CA PHE A 2 -11.50 -2.08 -2.72
C PHE A 2 -10.16 -2.68 -2.24
N CYS A 3 -10.17 -3.41 -1.13
CA CYS A 3 -8.95 -3.97 -0.53
C CYS A 3 -8.35 -5.11 -1.35
N TYR A 4 -9.18 -5.94 -1.99
CA TYR A 4 -8.67 -6.98 -2.89
C TYR A 4 -7.90 -6.37 -4.09
N GLU A 5 -8.25 -5.17 -4.53
CA GLU A 5 -7.57 -4.45 -5.59
C GLU A 5 -6.20 -3.94 -5.11
N GLN A 6 -6.07 -3.54 -3.85
CA GLN A 6 -4.77 -3.20 -3.24
C GLN A 6 -3.82 -4.40 -3.29
N VAL A 7 -4.32 -5.59 -2.97
CA VAL A 7 -3.50 -6.82 -3.04
C VAL A 7 -3.09 -7.14 -4.48
N ARG A 8 -3.98 -6.91 -5.46
CA ARG A 8 -3.64 -7.05 -6.89
C ARG A 8 -2.58 -6.06 -7.33
N LEU A 9 -2.63 -4.82 -6.85
CA LEU A 9 -1.61 -3.82 -7.12
C LEU A 9 -0.28 -4.22 -6.48
N ALA A 10 -0.30 -4.71 -5.24
CA ALA A 10 0.90 -5.23 -4.57
C ALA A 10 1.54 -6.38 -5.36
N GLY A 11 0.71 -7.30 -5.87
CA GLY A 11 1.16 -8.37 -6.76
C GLY A 11 1.84 -7.83 -8.02
N TRP A 12 1.22 -6.86 -8.72
CA TRP A 12 1.82 -6.26 -9.91
C TRP A 12 3.16 -5.55 -9.61
N ILE A 13 3.24 -4.80 -8.50
CA ILE A 13 4.48 -4.14 -8.06
C ILE A 13 5.58 -5.17 -7.80
N ALA A 14 5.25 -6.27 -7.11
CA ALA A 14 6.22 -7.31 -6.80
C ALA A 14 6.68 -8.09 -8.04
N PHE A 15 5.78 -8.44 -8.96
CA PHE A 15 6.12 -9.21 -10.16
C PHE A 15 6.85 -8.40 -11.24
N SER A 16 6.79 -7.06 -11.16
CA SER A 16 7.42 -6.11 -12.09
C SER A 16 8.41 -5.21 -11.35
N SER A 17 9.05 -5.74 -10.31
CA SER A 17 9.71 -4.93 -9.30
C SER A 17 10.90 -4.15 -9.84
N GLU A 18 11.64 -4.71 -10.81
CA GLU A 18 12.77 -4.05 -11.45
C GLU A 18 12.30 -2.89 -12.36
N GLU A 19 11.26 -3.13 -13.18
CA GLU A 19 10.71 -2.09 -14.04
C GLU A 19 10.07 -0.97 -13.21
N VAL A 20 9.38 -1.33 -12.13
CA VAL A 20 8.81 -0.35 -11.19
C VAL A 20 9.93 0.47 -10.55
N LEU A 21 10.99 -0.17 -10.04
CA LEU A 21 12.14 0.50 -9.45
C LEU A 21 12.76 1.52 -10.41
N TYR A 22 12.96 1.13 -11.67
CA TYR A 22 13.52 2.00 -12.70
C TYR A 22 12.58 3.15 -13.08
N SER A 23 11.27 2.91 -13.06
CA SER A 23 10.24 3.93 -13.36
C SER A 23 9.94 4.87 -12.21
N LEU A 24 10.49 4.64 -11.02
CA LEU A 24 10.27 5.52 -9.88
C LEU A 24 10.92 6.86 -10.14
N GLN A 25 10.10 7.90 -10.07
CA GLN A 25 10.62 9.24 -9.98
C GLN A 25 11.40 9.44 -8.70
N SER A 26 12.31 10.42 -8.71
CA SER A 26 12.85 10.93 -7.45
C SER A 26 11.67 11.22 -6.51
N LEU A 27 11.62 10.50 -5.39
CA LEU A 27 10.52 10.58 -4.44
C LEU A 27 10.60 11.92 -3.73
N HIS A 28 10.10 12.95 -4.41
CA HIS A 28 10.05 14.32 -3.92
C HIS A 28 9.23 14.39 -2.63
N SER A 29 9.54 15.36 -1.78
CA SER A 29 8.80 15.56 -0.52
C SER A 29 7.32 15.81 -0.71
N VAL A 30 6.88 16.27 -1.89
CA VAL A 30 5.45 16.40 -2.21
C VAL A 30 4.77 15.03 -2.24
N HIS A 31 5.32 14.04 -2.96
CA HIS A 31 4.77 12.70 -3.05
C HIS A 31 4.79 12.00 -1.68
N ALA A 32 5.90 12.09 -0.95
CA ALA A 32 6.01 11.51 0.39
C ALA A 32 4.96 12.12 1.37
N ARG A 33 4.74 13.44 1.31
CA ARG A 33 3.71 14.12 2.10
C ARG A 33 2.29 13.72 1.69
N GLN A 34 1.99 13.68 0.40
CA GLN A 34 0.68 13.26 -0.11
C GLN A 34 0.37 11.82 0.31
N TYR A 35 1.33 10.91 0.16
CA TYR A 35 1.24 9.53 0.60
C TYR A 35 0.97 9.43 2.10
N HIS A 36 1.75 10.15 2.92
CA HIS A 36 1.56 10.21 4.37
C HIS A 36 0.18 10.74 4.77
N MET A 37 -0.30 11.83 4.15
CA MET A 37 -1.62 12.38 4.43
C MET A 37 -2.74 11.42 4.05
N ALA A 38 -2.63 10.75 2.89
CA ALA A 38 -3.60 9.74 2.47
C ALA A 38 -3.65 8.57 3.45
N GLN A 39 -2.49 8.05 3.86
CA GLN A 39 -2.39 6.97 4.83
C GLN A 39 -2.92 7.35 6.21
N ARG A 40 -2.55 8.53 6.72
CA ARG A 40 -3.03 9.01 8.03
C ARG A 40 -4.55 9.16 8.08
N ARG A 41 -5.16 9.71 7.02
CA ARG A 41 -6.63 9.80 6.91
C ARG A 41 -7.26 8.41 6.90
N ARG A 42 -6.67 7.48 6.17
CA ARG A 42 -7.13 6.09 6.09
C ARG A 42 -7.02 5.36 7.43
N TYR A 43 -5.92 5.50 8.15
CA TYR A 43 -5.73 4.89 9.48
C TYR A 43 -6.69 5.46 10.52
N ASN A 44 -6.88 6.79 10.51
CA ASN A 44 -7.85 7.42 11.39
C ASN A 44 -9.27 6.93 11.11
N TRP A 45 -9.64 6.75 9.83
CA TRP A 45 -10.92 6.17 9.46
C TRP A 45 -11.04 4.73 9.99
N TYR A 46 -10.04 3.88 9.75
CA TYR A 46 -10.04 2.49 10.24
C TYR A 46 -10.18 2.40 11.76
N LEU A 47 -9.40 3.20 12.49
CA LEU A 47 -9.44 3.23 13.95
C LEU A 47 -10.80 3.70 14.46
N ARG A 48 -11.33 4.79 13.90
CA ARG A 48 -12.64 5.33 14.28
C ARG A 48 -13.75 4.31 14.03
N GLN A 49 -13.79 3.75 12.82
CA GLN A 49 -14.80 2.76 12.45
C GLN A 49 -14.70 1.53 13.36
N PHE A 50 -13.50 1.06 13.70
CA PHE A 50 -13.32 -0.08 14.59
C PHE A 50 -13.85 0.20 16.01
N LEU A 51 -13.56 1.37 16.57
CA LEU A 51 -13.99 1.74 17.93
C LEU A 51 -15.50 1.99 18.04
N GLU A 52 -16.12 2.52 16.98
CA GLU A 52 -17.55 2.84 16.94
C GLU A 52 -18.43 1.64 16.50
N SER A 53 -17.81 0.55 16.04
CA SER A 53 -18.49 -0.62 15.46
C SER A 53 -18.79 -1.73 16.47
N ASP A 54 -19.80 -2.54 16.13
CA ASP A 54 -20.04 -3.81 16.83
C ASP A 54 -18.95 -4.87 16.53
N ALA A 55 -18.98 -5.97 17.27
CA ALA A 55 -17.99 -7.05 17.14
C ALA A 55 -17.92 -7.69 15.74
N SER A 56 -19.02 -7.68 14.98
CA SER A 56 -19.04 -8.22 13.62
C SER A 56 -18.35 -7.26 12.66
N GLN A 57 -18.63 -5.98 12.75
CA GLN A 57 -17.99 -4.95 11.92
C GLN A 57 -16.52 -4.76 12.29
N GLN A 58 -16.16 -4.85 13.58
CA GLN A 58 -14.76 -4.87 14.03
C GLN A 58 -13.95 -5.98 13.35
N LEU A 59 -14.51 -7.18 13.22
CA LEU A 59 -13.88 -8.31 12.53
C LEU A 59 -13.58 -7.96 11.07
N GLU A 60 -14.55 -7.40 10.36
CA GLU A 60 -14.41 -7.08 8.93
C GLU A 60 -13.48 -5.88 8.69
N ILE A 61 -13.50 -4.88 9.57
CA ILE A 61 -12.57 -3.75 9.55
C ILE A 61 -11.13 -4.24 9.79
N ALA A 62 -10.92 -5.10 10.79
CA ALA A 62 -9.59 -5.66 11.07
C ALA A 62 -9.05 -6.47 9.88
N ARG A 63 -9.90 -7.29 9.22
CA ARG A 63 -9.55 -7.99 7.97
C ARG A 63 -9.18 -7.01 6.86
N SER A 64 -9.95 -5.95 6.69
CA SER A 64 -9.67 -4.91 5.70
C SER A 64 -8.30 -4.25 5.94
N THR A 65 -7.98 -3.93 7.20
CA THR A 65 -6.68 -3.39 7.62
C THR A 65 -5.54 -4.36 7.33
N MET A 66 -5.72 -5.66 7.59
CA MET A 66 -4.74 -6.72 7.31
C MET A 66 -4.45 -6.86 5.81
N MET A 67 -5.49 -6.85 4.96
CA MET A 67 -5.31 -6.88 3.50
C MET A 67 -4.58 -5.65 2.98
N ALA A 68 -4.92 -4.47 3.51
CA ALA A 68 -4.30 -3.22 3.10
C ALA A 68 -2.81 -3.15 3.49
N GLU A 69 -2.38 -3.84 4.56
CA GLU A 69 -0.97 -3.86 4.98
C GLU A 69 -0.07 -4.49 3.91
N ILE A 70 -0.58 -5.47 3.15
CA ILE A 70 0.19 -6.13 2.07
C ILE A 70 0.75 -5.08 1.12
N LEU A 71 -0.10 -4.18 0.61
CA LEU A 71 0.34 -3.13 -0.30
C LEU A 71 1.22 -2.08 0.39
N THR A 72 0.87 -1.65 1.61
CA THR A 72 1.70 -0.71 2.37
C THR A 72 3.14 -1.24 2.51
N ARG A 73 3.29 -2.52 2.84
CA ARG A 73 4.58 -3.16 3.06
C ARG A 73 5.36 -3.34 1.75
N ILE A 74 4.73 -3.87 0.70
CA ILE A 74 5.34 -3.99 -0.63
C ILE A 74 5.78 -2.64 -1.20
N TRP A 75 4.97 -1.59 -1.02
CA TRP A 75 5.33 -0.26 -1.48
C TRP A 75 6.46 0.37 -0.65
N THR A 76 6.43 0.24 0.67
CA THR A 76 7.54 0.71 1.52
C THR A 76 8.84 -0.02 1.17
N THR A 77 8.79 -1.32 0.86
CA THR A 77 9.94 -2.06 0.36
C THR A 77 10.47 -1.48 -0.94
N MET A 78 9.59 -1.22 -1.92
CA MET A 78 9.95 -0.62 -3.20
C MET A 78 10.66 0.73 -3.03
N VAL A 79 10.11 1.61 -2.19
CA VAL A 79 10.70 2.91 -1.86
C VAL A 79 12.06 2.76 -1.16
N ASN A 80 12.17 1.83 -0.21
CA ASN A 80 13.43 1.58 0.48
C ASN A 80 14.50 1.06 -0.49
N SER A 81 14.14 0.14 -1.38
CA SER A 81 15.06 -0.37 -2.41
C SER A 81 15.49 0.73 -3.36
N TRP A 82 14.58 1.62 -3.79
CA TRP A 82 14.92 2.79 -4.60
C TRP A 82 15.96 3.67 -3.93
N TYR A 83 15.77 3.99 -2.65
CA TYR A 83 16.73 4.78 -1.89
C TYR A 83 18.09 4.10 -1.81
N LEU A 84 18.14 2.79 -1.54
CA LEU A 84 19.39 2.02 -1.43
C LEU A 84 20.10 1.83 -2.78
N SER A 85 19.36 1.85 -3.89
CA SER A 85 19.88 1.72 -5.25
C SER A 85 20.34 3.04 -5.87
N THR A 86 19.99 4.19 -5.28
CA THR A 86 20.25 5.52 -5.86
C THR A 86 21.58 6.07 -5.33
N PRO A 87 22.57 6.40 -6.19
CA PRO A 87 23.87 6.92 -5.75
C PRO A 87 23.76 8.26 -5.00
N ASP A 88 24.57 8.45 -3.94
CA ASP A 88 24.55 9.61 -3.03
C ASP A 88 24.50 10.99 -3.73
N MET A 89 25.09 11.14 -4.91
CA MET A 89 25.10 12.42 -5.66
C MET A 89 23.75 12.77 -6.33
N THR A 90 22.81 11.81 -6.42
CA THR A 90 21.48 11.99 -7.02
C THR A 90 20.36 11.99 -5.99
N VAL A 91 20.68 11.62 -4.75
CA VAL A 91 19.78 11.62 -3.60
C VAL A 91 19.68 13.05 -3.08
N GLY A 92 18.60 13.75 -3.40
CA GLY A 92 18.36 15.11 -2.89
C GLY A 92 18.34 15.17 -1.35
N LEU A 93 18.58 16.35 -0.78
CA LEU A 93 18.70 16.58 0.68
C LEU A 93 17.54 16.02 1.53
N GLU A 94 16.36 15.83 0.94
CA GLU A 94 15.15 15.37 1.65
C GLU A 94 14.91 13.85 1.57
N ALA A 95 15.70 13.11 0.79
CA ALA A 95 15.39 11.72 0.46
C ALA A 95 15.45 10.78 1.66
N GLU A 96 16.39 10.98 2.60
CA GLU A 96 16.46 10.17 3.83
C GLU A 96 15.24 10.42 4.71
N SER A 97 14.84 11.68 4.88
CA SER A 97 13.63 12.04 5.62
C SER A 97 12.38 11.46 4.97
N ASN A 98 12.29 11.49 3.64
CA ASN A 98 11.19 10.88 2.89
C ASN A 98 11.17 9.36 3.10
N ARG A 99 12.31 8.68 2.98
CA ARG A 99 12.43 7.24 3.29
C ARG A 99 11.93 6.93 4.69
N ASN A 100 12.40 7.67 5.69
CA ASN A 100 12.00 7.48 7.09
C ASN A 100 10.49 7.66 7.30
N LEU A 101 9.84 8.53 6.53
CA LEU A 101 8.38 8.67 6.54
C LEU A 101 7.66 7.41 6.05
N TYR A 102 8.14 6.76 4.99
CA TYR A 102 7.58 5.48 4.51
C TYR A 102 7.79 4.35 5.51
N LEU A 103 8.94 4.31 6.20
CA LEU A 103 9.21 3.35 7.28
C LEU A 103 8.27 3.57 8.47
N ALA A 104 8.05 4.82 8.87
CA ALA A 104 7.12 5.17 9.95
C ALA A 104 5.68 4.76 9.60
N ILE A 105 5.22 5.04 8.37
CA ILE A 105 3.87 4.67 7.92
C ILE A 105 3.64 3.15 7.94
N GLN A 106 4.66 2.38 7.55
CA GLN A 106 4.59 0.92 7.61
C GLN A 106 4.53 0.43 9.06
N THR A 107 5.32 1.03 9.94
CA THR A 107 5.30 0.76 11.39
C THR A 107 3.93 1.08 11.99
N ASP A 108 3.36 2.24 11.67
CA ASP A 108 2.02 2.65 12.11
C ASP A 108 0.93 1.70 11.60
N HIS A 109 1.03 1.22 10.35
CA HIS A 109 0.09 0.20 9.83
C HIS A 109 0.17 -1.07 10.67
N HIS A 110 1.41 -1.52 10.94
CA HIS A 110 1.65 -2.74 11.68
C HIS A 110 1.07 -2.66 13.10
N LEU A 111 1.30 -1.55 13.78
CA LEU A 111 0.76 -1.27 15.12
C LEU A 111 -0.77 -1.19 15.10
N LEU A 112 -1.35 -0.53 14.10
CA LEU A 112 -2.81 -0.46 13.93
C LEU A 112 -3.41 -1.87 13.80
N LYS A 113 -2.81 -2.72 12.96
CA LYS A 113 -3.24 -4.12 12.82
C LYS A 113 -3.12 -4.89 14.13
N GLN A 114 -1.98 -4.80 14.82
CA GLN A 114 -1.76 -5.50 16.09
C GLN A 114 -2.81 -5.09 17.12
N LYS A 115 -3.04 -3.79 17.26
CA LYS A 115 -4.04 -3.24 18.17
C LYS A 115 -5.46 -3.75 17.84
N MET A 116 -5.86 -3.74 16.57
CA MET A 116 -7.16 -4.27 16.16
C MET A 116 -7.29 -5.77 16.46
N LEU A 117 -6.22 -6.55 16.29
CA LEU A 117 -6.22 -7.97 16.61
C LEU A 117 -6.39 -8.24 18.11
N GLU A 118 -5.72 -7.44 18.95
CA GLU A 118 -5.76 -7.53 20.41
C GLU A 118 -7.09 -7.08 21.00
N GLU A 119 -7.64 -5.97 20.48
CA GLU A 119 -8.89 -5.36 20.96
C GLU A 119 -10.14 -6.05 20.41
N SER A 120 -10.00 -6.93 19.42
CA SER A 120 -11.13 -7.70 18.87
C SER A 120 -11.75 -8.62 19.93
N SER A 121 -13.05 -8.42 20.18
CA SER A 121 -13.78 -9.14 21.21
C SER A 121 -14.05 -10.60 20.84
N GLY A 122 -13.82 -11.50 21.81
CA GLY A 122 -14.19 -12.91 21.74
C GLY A 122 -13.11 -13.83 21.12
N PRO A 123 -12.85 -15.02 21.72
CA PRO A 123 -11.84 -15.95 21.22
C PRO A 123 -12.04 -16.41 19.77
N ARG A 124 -13.31 -16.55 19.34
CA ARG A 124 -13.67 -16.97 17.98
C ARG A 124 -13.23 -15.94 16.93
N ASN A 125 -13.45 -14.65 17.19
CA ASN A 125 -13.07 -13.58 16.27
C ASN A 125 -11.54 -13.46 16.22
N GLN A 126 -10.87 -13.51 17.37
CA GLN A 126 -9.42 -13.53 17.44
C GLN A 126 -8.81 -14.71 16.67
N HIS A 127 -9.39 -15.91 16.76
CA HIS A 127 -8.92 -17.06 15.98
C HIS A 127 -9.05 -16.81 14.47
N LYS A 128 -10.22 -16.36 14.00
CA LYS A 128 -10.45 -16.03 12.59
C LYS A 128 -9.47 -14.96 12.09
N LEU A 129 -9.21 -13.94 12.89
CA LEU A 129 -8.27 -12.88 12.56
C LEU A 129 -6.83 -13.38 12.52
N LYS A 130 -6.41 -14.24 13.46
CA LYS A 130 -5.07 -14.86 13.44
C LYS A 130 -4.86 -15.72 12.20
N GLU A 131 -5.87 -16.48 11.79
CA GLU A 131 -5.80 -17.30 10.57
C GLU A 131 -5.68 -16.42 9.32
N PHE A 132 -6.50 -15.38 9.24
CA PHE A 132 -6.46 -14.43 8.13
C PHE A 132 -5.17 -13.62 8.09
N ASP A 133 -4.66 -13.16 9.24
CA ASP A 133 -3.37 -12.49 9.35
C ASP A 133 -2.24 -13.40 8.87
N ARG A 134 -2.21 -14.68 9.27
CA ARG A 134 -1.23 -15.65 8.75
C ARG A 134 -1.29 -15.78 7.23
N GLN A 135 -2.48 -15.77 6.63
CA GLN A 135 -2.63 -15.77 5.17
C GLN A 135 -2.02 -14.52 4.54
N CYS A 136 -2.34 -13.33 5.06
CA CYS A 136 -1.76 -12.07 4.59
C CYS A 136 -0.23 -12.04 4.75
N GLN A 137 0.29 -12.51 5.88
CA GLN A 137 1.73 -12.59 6.14
C GLN A 137 2.44 -13.52 5.16
N ARG A 138 1.90 -14.72 4.90
CA ARG A 138 2.46 -15.67 3.93
C ARG A 138 2.51 -15.09 2.52
N TRP A 139 1.42 -14.45 2.10
CA TRP A 139 1.37 -13.80 0.79
C TRP A 139 2.34 -12.63 0.70
N THR A 140 2.47 -11.83 1.76
CA THR A 140 3.43 -10.73 1.79
C THR A 140 4.86 -11.22 1.65
N ASP A 141 5.25 -12.26 2.39
CA ASP A 141 6.60 -12.82 2.32
C ASP A 141 6.89 -13.43 0.93
N LEU A 142 5.91 -14.10 0.31
CA LEU A 142 6.06 -14.57 -1.07
C LEU A 142 6.23 -13.42 -2.07
N LEU A 143 5.44 -12.35 -1.95
CA LEU A 143 5.58 -11.16 -2.80
C LEU A 143 6.93 -10.46 -2.57
N LEU A 144 7.44 -10.41 -1.34
CA LEU A 144 8.77 -9.89 -1.04
C LEU A 144 9.88 -10.77 -1.63
N ALA A 145 9.69 -12.09 -1.69
CA ALA A 145 10.63 -12.99 -2.36
C ALA A 145 10.70 -12.72 -3.88
N TYR A 146 9.57 -12.39 -4.52
CA TYR A 146 9.58 -11.91 -5.92
C TYR A 146 10.34 -10.60 -6.11
N MET A 147 10.48 -9.80 -5.05
CA MET A 147 11.32 -8.60 -5.01
C MET A 147 12.75 -8.90 -4.55
N GLY A 148 13.16 -10.17 -4.48
CA GLY A 148 14.41 -10.63 -3.86
C GLY A 148 15.67 -10.00 -4.46
N GLN A 149 15.64 -9.64 -5.74
CA GLN A 149 16.74 -8.94 -6.43
C GLN A 149 16.91 -7.48 -5.98
N LEU A 150 15.90 -6.91 -5.30
CA LEU A 150 15.95 -5.52 -4.84
C LEU A 150 16.68 -5.42 -3.48
N PRO A 151 17.54 -4.40 -3.30
CA PRO A 151 18.26 -4.24 -2.05
C PRO A 151 17.32 -3.97 -0.87
N GLY A 152 17.55 -4.68 0.24
CA GLY A 152 16.76 -4.53 1.46
C GLY A 152 15.33 -5.09 1.38
N SER A 153 14.98 -5.84 0.34
CA SER A 153 13.65 -6.45 0.16
C SER A 153 13.23 -7.34 1.34
N GLN A 154 14.16 -8.17 1.82
CA GLN A 154 13.93 -9.11 2.91
C GLN A 154 13.67 -8.44 4.27
N ALA A 155 14.08 -7.18 4.47
CA ALA A 155 13.98 -6.49 5.76
C ALA A 155 12.53 -6.24 6.21
N PHE A 156 11.59 -6.29 5.27
CA PHE A 156 10.17 -6.04 5.52
C PHE A 156 9.35 -7.34 5.62
N GLY A 157 9.99 -8.50 5.63
CA GLY A 157 9.33 -9.78 5.85
C GLY A 157 8.75 -9.93 7.24
N TYR A 158 7.70 -10.74 7.38
CA TYR A 158 7.28 -11.23 8.69
C TYR A 158 8.20 -12.34 9.19
N ARG A 159 8.71 -13.16 8.28
CA ARG A 159 9.60 -14.28 8.59
C ARG A 159 10.70 -14.40 7.54
N ARG A 160 11.94 -14.13 7.95
CA ARG A 160 13.11 -14.20 7.07
C ARG A 160 13.30 -15.61 6.49
N ASP A 161 13.17 -16.64 7.33
CA ASP A 161 13.30 -18.04 6.91
C ASP A 161 12.30 -18.43 5.82
N ARG A 162 11.07 -17.89 5.88
CA ARG A 162 10.05 -18.13 4.87
C ARG A 162 10.35 -17.40 3.55
N ILE A 163 10.91 -16.20 3.63
CA ILE A 163 11.34 -15.45 2.44
C ILE A 163 12.49 -16.18 1.76
N ASP A 164 13.52 -16.58 2.52
CA ASP A 164 14.68 -17.27 1.98
C ASP A 164 14.25 -18.57 1.27
N GLN A 165 13.35 -19.35 1.88
CA GLN A 165 12.77 -20.53 1.23
C GLN A 165 12.03 -20.20 -0.07
N HIS A 166 11.24 -19.12 -0.10
CA HIS A 166 10.57 -18.69 -1.33
C HIS A 166 11.55 -18.21 -2.40
N VAL A 167 12.66 -17.57 -2.01
CA VAL A 167 13.72 -17.18 -2.95
C VAL A 167 14.37 -18.41 -3.56
N GLU A 168 14.73 -19.42 -2.76
CA GLU A 168 15.28 -20.70 -3.25
C GLU A 168 14.31 -21.39 -4.23
N ASP A 169 13.02 -21.45 -3.90
CA ASP A 169 11.99 -22.02 -4.78
C ASP A 169 11.88 -21.24 -6.12
N LEU A 170 12.00 -19.91 -6.08
CA LEU A 170 11.94 -19.05 -7.26
C LEU A 170 13.21 -19.20 -8.12
N GLU A 171 14.39 -19.26 -7.51
CA GLU A 171 15.65 -19.52 -8.21
C GLU A 171 15.60 -20.84 -8.96
N TYR A 172 15.11 -21.91 -8.31
CA TYR A 172 14.89 -23.19 -8.98
C TYR A 172 13.93 -23.09 -10.18
N GLN A 173 12.86 -22.29 -10.07
CA GLN A 173 11.92 -22.07 -11.17
C GLN A 173 12.53 -21.25 -12.32
N ILE A 174 13.45 -20.33 -12.02
CA ILE A 174 14.21 -19.56 -13.01
C ILE A 174 15.18 -20.50 -13.74
N ASP A 175 15.97 -21.28 -13.00
CA ASP A 175 16.96 -22.21 -13.54
C ASP A 175 16.33 -23.31 -14.40
N SER A 176 15.11 -23.72 -14.05
CA SER A 176 14.34 -24.70 -14.84
C SER A 176 13.56 -24.08 -16.02
N GLY A 177 13.67 -22.77 -16.25
CA GLY A 177 12.99 -22.06 -17.34
C GLY A 177 11.48 -21.90 -17.15
N GLN A 178 10.98 -22.11 -15.94
CA GLN A 178 9.55 -22.09 -15.59
C GLN A 178 9.09 -20.76 -14.98
N GLU A 179 9.98 -19.78 -14.81
CA GLU A 179 9.72 -18.49 -14.18
C GLU A 179 8.41 -17.82 -14.64
N ARG A 180 8.18 -17.72 -15.97
CA ARG A 180 6.96 -17.08 -16.50
C ARG A 180 5.69 -17.83 -16.13
N ALA A 181 5.76 -19.16 -16.08
CA ALA A 181 4.63 -19.99 -15.66
C ALA A 181 4.38 -19.84 -14.16
N ALA A 182 5.44 -19.88 -13.35
CA ALA A 182 5.37 -19.66 -11.91
C ALA A 182 4.75 -18.30 -11.56
N ARG A 183 5.25 -17.19 -12.16
CA ARG A 183 4.67 -15.85 -11.99
C ARG A 183 3.17 -15.83 -12.31
N LYS A 184 2.76 -16.48 -13.42
CA LYS A 184 1.33 -16.58 -13.80
C LYS A 184 0.52 -17.37 -12.78
N PHE A 185 1.01 -18.53 -12.34
CA PHE A 185 0.33 -19.35 -11.33
C PHE A 185 0.23 -18.63 -9.99
N THR A 186 1.30 -17.98 -9.52
CA THR A 186 1.25 -17.20 -8.29
C THR A 186 0.25 -16.05 -8.39
N ASN A 187 0.22 -15.31 -9.51
CA ASN A 187 -0.75 -14.25 -9.71
C ASN A 187 -2.20 -14.78 -9.73
N LEU A 188 -2.45 -15.93 -10.36
CA LEU A 188 -3.77 -16.58 -10.33
C LEU A 188 -4.15 -17.01 -8.92
N SER A 189 -3.24 -17.64 -8.17
CA SER A 189 -3.44 -18.03 -6.79
C SER A 189 -3.69 -16.83 -5.87
N LEU A 190 -2.99 -15.70 -6.10
CA LEU A 190 -3.22 -14.45 -5.36
C LEU A 190 -4.63 -13.90 -5.63
N LYS A 191 -5.06 -13.91 -6.91
CA LYS A 191 -6.42 -13.48 -7.30
C LYS A 191 -7.51 -14.37 -6.72
N GLN A 192 -7.25 -15.67 -6.57
CA GLN A 192 -8.18 -16.61 -5.93
C GLN A 192 -8.23 -16.40 -4.42
N ALA A 193 -7.06 -16.25 -3.78
CA ALA A 193 -6.94 -16.01 -2.35
C ALA A 193 -7.61 -14.70 -1.91
N PHE A 194 -7.49 -13.65 -2.73
CA PHE A 194 -8.09 -12.34 -2.52
C PHE A 194 -9.04 -11.98 -3.66
N HIS A 195 -10.10 -12.77 -3.78
CA HIS A 195 -11.16 -12.54 -4.75
C HIS A 195 -12.13 -11.42 -4.29
N LYS A 196 -12.94 -10.86 -5.20
CA LYS A 196 -13.98 -9.86 -4.86
C LYS A 196 -14.95 -10.36 -3.78
N SER A 197 -15.22 -11.67 -3.75
CA SER A 197 -16.04 -12.31 -2.71
C SER A 197 -15.39 -12.33 -1.33
N GLN A 198 -14.09 -12.06 -1.23
CA GLN A 198 -13.34 -11.92 0.02
C GLN A 198 -13.27 -10.46 0.50
N GLN A 199 -13.91 -9.52 -0.20
CA GLN A 199 -14.00 -8.13 0.27
C GLN A 199 -14.81 -8.11 1.58
N PRO A 200 -14.23 -7.60 2.69
CA PRO A 200 -14.95 -7.50 3.96
C PRO A 200 -16.22 -6.62 3.82
N PRO A 201 -17.40 -7.10 4.24
CA PRO A 201 -18.64 -6.34 4.16
C PRO A 201 -18.71 -5.28 5.27
N MET A 202 -18.15 -4.10 4.97
CA MET A 202 -18.15 -2.93 5.86
C MET A 202 -19.36 -2.03 5.60
N ILE A 203 -19.80 -1.24 6.60
CA ILE A 203 -20.97 -0.34 6.48
C ILE A 203 -20.68 0.87 5.58
N ASP A 204 -19.51 1.50 5.71
CA ASP A 204 -19.14 2.73 4.98
C ASP A 204 -18.15 2.44 3.83
N LEU A 205 -18.63 1.70 2.82
CA LEU A 205 -17.82 1.29 1.67
C LEU A 205 -17.40 2.47 0.78
N GLU A 206 -18.22 3.52 0.70
CA GLU A 206 -17.95 4.67 -0.17
C GLU A 206 -16.74 5.46 0.32
N THR A 207 -16.69 5.78 1.62
CA THR A 207 -15.58 6.56 2.19
C THR A 207 -14.27 5.79 2.10
N ILE A 208 -14.26 4.50 2.47
CA ILE A 208 -13.04 3.69 2.35
C ILE A 208 -12.63 3.49 0.89
N TYR A 209 -13.60 3.42 -0.03
CA TYR A 209 -13.32 3.37 -1.47
C TYR A 209 -12.56 4.63 -1.89
N ASP A 210 -13.05 5.83 -1.55
CA ASP A 210 -12.37 7.10 -1.86
C ASP A 210 -10.97 7.17 -1.22
N LEU A 211 -10.86 6.87 0.08
CA LEU A 211 -9.59 6.90 0.81
C LEU A 211 -8.55 5.95 0.18
N ASN A 212 -8.96 4.72 -0.17
CA ASN A 212 -8.10 3.77 -0.85
C ASN A 212 -7.72 4.24 -2.26
N SER A 213 -8.65 4.88 -2.99
CA SER A 213 -8.36 5.43 -4.31
C SER A 213 -7.32 6.53 -4.24
N ARG A 214 -7.43 7.47 -3.29
CA ARG A 214 -6.42 8.52 -3.08
C ARG A 214 -5.06 7.92 -2.71
N TYR A 215 -5.06 6.92 -1.84
CA TYR A 215 -3.85 6.17 -1.48
C TYR A 215 -3.19 5.54 -2.72
N ILE A 216 -3.94 4.88 -3.59
CA ILE A 216 -3.40 4.31 -4.83
C ILE A 216 -2.91 5.35 -5.80
N THR A 217 -3.65 6.45 -5.97
CA THR A 217 -3.20 7.56 -6.81
C THR A 217 -1.81 8.01 -6.39
N THR A 218 -1.50 8.14 -5.10
CA THR A 218 -0.15 8.52 -4.65
C THR A 218 0.94 7.51 -4.98
N ILE A 219 0.61 6.22 -5.09
CA ILE A 219 1.55 5.17 -5.51
C ILE A 219 1.76 5.26 -7.03
N VAL A 220 0.67 5.18 -7.79
CA VAL A 220 0.72 5.08 -9.25
C VAL A 220 1.25 6.38 -9.87
N SER A 221 0.92 7.55 -9.33
CA SER A 221 1.44 8.84 -9.79
C SER A 221 2.94 9.02 -9.52
N SER A 222 3.54 8.20 -8.65
CA SER A 222 5.00 8.21 -8.41
C SER A 222 5.78 7.53 -9.53
N LEU A 223 5.11 6.87 -10.47
CA LEU A 223 5.73 6.16 -11.59
C LEU A 223 5.76 7.01 -12.86
N GLU A 224 6.84 6.88 -13.62
CA GLU A 224 6.96 7.43 -14.97
C GLU A 224 6.29 6.48 -15.97
N GLY A 225 5.06 6.81 -16.38
CA GLY A 225 4.26 5.96 -17.27
C GLY A 225 4.84 5.71 -18.66
N HIS A 226 5.94 6.39 -19.04
CA HIS A 226 6.68 6.11 -20.28
C HIS A 226 7.80 5.07 -20.07
N LEU A 227 8.23 4.83 -18.83
CA LEU A 227 9.24 3.83 -18.48
C LEU A 227 8.64 2.48 -18.05
N ILE A 228 7.35 2.46 -17.71
CA ILE A 228 6.62 1.25 -17.33
C ILE A 228 5.23 1.24 -17.95
N GLN A 229 4.83 0.07 -18.46
CA GLN A 229 3.45 -0.15 -18.87
C GLN A 229 2.56 -0.36 -17.63
N ILE A 230 1.87 0.71 -17.22
CA ILE A 230 0.87 0.64 -16.16
C ILE A 230 -0.35 -0.15 -16.69
N PRO A 231 -0.75 -1.26 -16.04
CA PRO A 231 -1.94 -2.02 -16.44
C PRO A 231 -3.20 -1.14 -16.52
N ASP A 232 -4.06 -1.39 -17.51
CA ASP A 232 -5.27 -0.58 -17.78
C ASP A 232 -6.14 -0.35 -16.54
N GLN A 233 -6.28 -1.37 -15.69
CA GLN A 233 -7.04 -1.29 -14.43
C GLN A 233 -6.50 -0.24 -13.43
N TRP A 234 -5.23 0.19 -13.58
CA TRP A 234 -4.59 1.19 -12.73
C TRP A 234 -4.39 2.54 -13.41
N GLN A 235 -4.55 2.62 -14.74
CA GLN A 235 -4.30 3.85 -15.50
C GLN A 235 -5.15 5.02 -15.06
N SER A 236 -6.39 4.80 -14.60
CA SER A 236 -7.25 5.86 -14.08
C SER A 236 -6.72 6.52 -12.80
N TYR A 237 -5.79 5.88 -12.09
CA TYR A 237 -5.11 6.43 -10.91
C TYR A 237 -3.80 7.12 -11.25
N TRP A 238 -3.34 7.00 -12.50
CA TRP A 238 -2.18 7.72 -13.01
C TRP A 238 -2.63 9.09 -13.50
N GLU A 239 -2.27 10.14 -12.75
CA GLU A 239 -2.58 11.52 -13.14
C GLU A 239 -1.31 12.24 -13.62
N PRO A 240 -1.33 12.86 -14.83
CA PRO A 240 -0.25 13.74 -15.26
C PRO A 240 -0.14 14.92 -14.27
N ARG A 241 1.06 15.13 -13.73
CA ARG A 241 1.37 15.93 -12.51
C ARG A 241 0.98 17.41 -12.50
N VAL A 242 0.24 17.90 -13.47
CA VAL A 242 0.08 19.35 -13.70
C VAL A 242 -1.33 19.87 -13.40
N SER A 243 -2.39 19.05 -13.38
CA SER A 243 -3.76 19.60 -13.33
C SER A 243 -4.41 19.67 -11.93
N ARG A 244 -3.91 18.94 -10.92
CA ARG A 244 -4.57 18.86 -9.61
C ARG A 244 -3.97 19.68 -8.48
N ASP A 245 -2.65 19.85 -8.44
CA ASP A 245 -2.04 20.73 -7.42
C ASP A 245 -2.39 22.20 -7.70
N ILE A 246 -2.51 22.58 -8.97
CA ILE A 246 -3.03 23.89 -9.37
C ILE A 246 -4.49 24.04 -8.91
N THR A 247 -5.37 23.07 -9.18
CA THR A 247 -6.80 23.21 -8.80
C THR A 247 -7.10 23.03 -7.32
N LEU A 248 -6.24 22.37 -6.52
CA LEU A 248 -6.37 22.31 -5.07
C LEU A 248 -5.79 23.56 -4.41
N ALA A 249 -4.61 24.03 -4.84
CA ALA A 249 -4.05 25.30 -4.37
C ALA A 249 -4.97 26.47 -4.74
N GLU A 250 -5.52 26.50 -5.96
CA GLU A 250 -6.53 27.49 -6.38
C GLU A 250 -7.81 27.39 -5.56
N ARG A 251 -8.31 26.18 -5.25
CA ARG A 251 -9.48 26.02 -4.38
C ARG A 251 -9.21 26.46 -2.94
N LEU A 252 -8.04 26.15 -2.40
CA LEU A 252 -7.63 26.56 -1.06
C LEU A 252 -7.38 28.08 -1.00
N MET A 253 -6.80 28.67 -2.04
CA MET A 253 -6.67 30.13 -2.18
C MET A 253 -8.03 30.80 -2.32
N GLN A 254 -8.95 30.24 -3.10
CA GLN A 254 -10.32 30.76 -3.21
C GLN A 254 -11.08 30.63 -1.89
N GLN A 255 -10.91 29.53 -1.15
CA GLN A 255 -11.48 29.38 0.19
C GLN A 255 -10.88 30.39 1.17
N TRP A 256 -9.56 30.56 1.19
CA TRP A 256 -8.89 31.56 2.03
C TRP A 256 -9.37 32.98 1.72
N GLN A 257 -9.47 33.34 0.43
CA GLN A 257 -9.99 34.65 0.01
C GLN A 257 -11.46 34.87 0.36
N ARG A 258 -12.28 33.80 0.46
CA ARG A 258 -13.67 33.90 0.93
C ARG A 258 -13.75 34.07 2.45
N VAL A 259 -12.83 33.46 3.19
CA VAL A 259 -12.68 33.65 4.66
C VAL A 259 -12.22 35.07 4.97
N GLU A 260 -11.22 35.60 4.25
CA GLU A 260 -10.76 37.00 4.41
C GLU A 260 -11.86 38.03 4.08
N ARG A 261 -12.75 37.71 3.14
CA ARG A 261 -13.91 38.54 2.79
C ARG A 261 -15.09 38.41 3.76
N GLY A 262 -15.00 37.54 4.77
CA GLY A 262 -16.05 37.33 5.77
C GLY A 262 -17.25 36.53 5.25
N GLU A 263 -17.13 35.85 4.10
CA GLU A 263 -18.24 35.14 3.45
C GLU A 263 -18.46 33.71 4.01
N GLN A 264 -17.54 33.20 4.83
CA GLN A 264 -17.69 31.93 5.54
C GLN A 264 -17.37 32.10 7.03
N HIS A 265 -18.38 31.93 7.88
CA HIS A 265 -18.17 31.79 9.32
C HIS A 265 -17.72 30.36 9.64
N PHE A 266 -16.67 30.26 10.45
CA PHE A 266 -16.20 29.01 11.05
C PHE A 266 -17.37 28.28 11.71
N TRP A 267 -17.64 27.06 11.27
CA TRP A 267 -18.41 26.11 12.08
C TRP A 267 -17.41 25.16 12.75
N ASN A 268 -17.48 25.16 14.08
CA ASN A 268 -16.66 24.41 15.04
C ASN A 268 -16.55 22.93 14.74
#